data_AF-A0A7L0QTF3-F1
#
_entry.id   AF-A0A7L0QTF3-F1
#
_cell.length_a   1.000
_cell.length_b   1.000
_cell.length_c   1.000
_cell.angle_alpha   90.00
_cell.angle_beta   90.00
_cell.angle_gamma   90.00
#
_symmetry.space_group_name_H-M   'P 1'
#
loop_
_entity.id
_entity.type
_entity.pdbx_description
1 polymer ?
#
loop_
_entity_poly.entity_id
_entity_poly.type
_entity_poly.pdbx_seq_one_letter_code
_entity_poly.pdbx_strand_id
1 'polypeptide(L)'
;ISLEHEILLHPRYFGPNLLNTVKQKLFTEVEGTCTGKYGFVIAVTTIDNIGAGVIQPGRGFVLYPVRYKAIVFRPFKGEVVDAVVTQVNKV
;
A
#
# COMPACT_ATOMS: atom_id res chain seq x y z
N ILE A 1 -4.20 -10.47 -3.29
CA ILE A 1 -5.29 -9.67 -3.92
C ILE A 1 -4.67 -8.55 -4.75
N SER A 2 -5.27 -8.20 -5.90
CA SER A 2 -4.84 -7.04 -6.71
C SER A 2 -5.44 -5.75 -6.16
N LEU A 3 -4.61 -4.74 -5.96
CA LEU A 3 -4.93 -3.44 -5.36
C LEU A 3 -4.34 -2.31 -6.22
N GLU A 4 -4.93 -1.13 -6.07
CA GLU A 4 -4.46 0.10 -6.71
C GLU A 4 -4.13 1.13 -5.63
N HIS A 5 -3.03 1.85 -5.80
CA HIS A 5 -2.62 2.93 -4.90
C HIS A 5 -1.92 4.04 -5.68
N GLU A 6 -2.11 5.28 -5.25
CA GLU A 6 -1.54 6.46 -5.89
C GLU A 6 -0.34 6.96 -5.10
N ILE A 7 0.85 6.93 -5.73
CA ILE A 7 2.08 7.40 -5.11
C ILE A 7 2.34 8.85 -5.50
N LEU A 8 2.30 9.75 -4.52
CA LEU A 8 2.67 11.15 -4.71
C LEU A 8 4.18 11.33 -4.56
N LEU A 9 4.86 11.78 -5.60
CA LEU A 9 6.32 11.93 -5.63
C LEU A 9 6.74 13.41 -5.74
N HIS A 10 7.70 13.80 -4.89
CA HIS A 10 8.29 15.14 -4.92
C HIS A 10 9.32 15.29 -6.06
N PRO A 11 9.42 16.46 -6.73
CA PRO A 11 10.35 16.68 -7.86
C PRO A 11 11.81 16.33 -7.60
N ARG A 12 12.28 16.46 -6.36
CA ARG A 12 13.64 16.07 -5.93
C ARG A 12 14.02 14.62 -6.28
N TYR A 13 13.03 13.74 -6.46
CA TYR A 13 13.25 12.33 -6.79
C TYR A 13 13.15 12.05 -8.30
N PHE A 14 13.01 13.08 -9.13
CA PHE A 14 12.99 12.93 -10.58
C PHE A 14 14.41 12.74 -11.07
N GLY A 15 14.77 11.48 -11.31
CA GLY A 15 16.10 11.09 -11.76
C GLY A 15 16.15 9.60 -12.08
N PRO A 16 17.35 9.04 -12.30
CA PRO A 16 17.52 7.63 -12.68
C PRO A 16 16.86 6.62 -11.73
N ASN A 17 16.75 6.99 -10.45
CA ASN A 17 16.17 6.14 -9.39
C ASN A 17 14.67 6.36 -9.16
N LEU A 18 13.97 7.06 -10.06
CA LEU A 18 12.57 7.42 -9.89
C LEU A 18 11.69 6.19 -9.62
N LEU A 19 11.77 5.17 -10.49
CA LEU A 19 10.93 3.98 -10.35
C LEU A 19 11.24 3.21 -9.06
N ASN A 20 12.51 3.15 -8.66
CA ASN A 20 12.88 2.52 -7.39
C ASN A 20 12.32 3.28 -6.20
N THR A 21 12.32 4.62 -6.26
CA THR A 21 11.73 5.47 -5.23
C THR A 21 10.22 5.24 -5.13
N VAL A 22 9.51 5.14 -6.27
CA VAL A 22 8.07 4.84 -6.29
C VAL A 22 7.78 3.48 -5.66
N LYS A 23 8.56 2.44 -5.98
CA LYS A 23 8.42 1.10 -5.37
C LYS A 23 8.64 1.13 -3.86
N GLN A 24 9.72 1.76 -3.40
CA GLN A 24 10.02 1.88 -1.97
C GLN A 24 8.94 2.63 -1.21
N LYS A 25 8.42 3.69 -1.82
CA LYS A 25 7.33 4.47 -1.26
C LYS A 25 6.03 3.67 -1.18
N LEU A 26 5.74 2.85 -2.19
CA LEU A 26 4.61 1.91 -2.13
C LEU A 26 4.72 0.98 -0.94
N PHE A 27 5.84 0.25 -0.77
CA PHE A 27 6.01 -0.67 0.35
C PHE A 27 5.78 0.03 1.69
N THR A 28 6.40 1.20 1.87
CA THR A 28 6.31 1.99 3.11
C THR A 28 4.90 2.50 3.40
N GLU A 29 4.13 2.87 2.37
CA GLU A 29 2.81 3.45 2.56
C GLU A 29 1.71 2.41 2.72
N VAL A 30 1.85 1.21 2.14
CA VAL A 30 0.76 0.22 2.14
C VAL A 30 0.96 -0.93 3.12
N GLU A 31 2.20 -1.37 3.37
CA GLU A 31 2.45 -2.47 4.31
C GLU A 31 2.15 -2.04 5.75
N GLY A 32 1.42 -2.87 6.48
CA GLY A 32 0.97 -2.56 7.83
C GLY A 32 -0.26 -1.65 7.90
N THR A 33 -0.86 -1.28 6.77
CA THR A 33 -2.11 -0.50 6.76
C THR A 33 -3.35 -1.37 6.79
N CYS A 34 -4.42 -0.87 7.40
CA CYS A 34 -5.72 -1.52 7.43
C CYS A 34 -6.75 -0.70 6.65
N THR A 35 -7.48 -1.35 5.75
CA THR A 35 -8.63 -0.74 5.07
C THR A 35 -9.87 -1.61 5.34
N GLY A 36 -11.02 -0.98 5.61
CA GLY A 36 -12.25 -1.74 5.83
C GLY A 36 -12.67 -2.60 4.63
N LYS A 37 -12.28 -2.20 3.41
CA LYS A 37 -12.61 -2.91 2.17
C LYS A 37 -11.71 -4.12 1.91
N TYR A 38 -10.41 -4.03 2.19
CA TYR A 38 -9.44 -5.05 1.78
C TYR A 38 -8.79 -5.79 2.95
N GLY A 39 -9.02 -5.35 4.19
CA GLY A 39 -8.38 -5.90 5.40
C GLY A 39 -7.03 -5.25 5.69
N PHE A 40 -6.22 -5.95 6.47
CA PHE A 40 -4.87 -5.54 6.87
C PHE A 40 -3.83 -6.03 5.86
N VAL A 41 -3.03 -5.12 5.31
CA VAL A 41 -1.99 -5.44 4.32
C VAL A 41 -0.75 -5.94 5.06
N ILE A 42 -0.37 -7.20 4.83
CA ILE A 42 0.81 -7.81 5.46
C ILE A 42 2.06 -7.50 4.64
N ALA A 43 2.03 -7.84 3.34
CA ALA A 43 3.18 -7.70 2.47
C ALA A 43 2.76 -7.56 1.01
N VAL A 44 3.44 -6.69 0.28
CA VAL A 44 3.33 -6.57 -1.18
C VAL A 44 4.12 -7.70 -1.82
N THR A 45 3.50 -8.48 -2.71
CA THR A 45 4.14 -9.63 -3.37
C THR A 45 4.66 -9.29 -4.76
N THR A 46 3.86 -8.58 -5.55
CA THR A 46 4.24 -8.17 -6.91
C THR A 46 3.76 -6.76 -7.21
N ILE A 47 4.52 -6.04 -8.04
CA ILE A 47 4.10 -4.78 -8.63
C ILE A 47 3.84 -5.06 -10.10
N ASP A 48 2.56 -5.08 -10.47
CA ASP A 48 2.13 -5.48 -11.80
C ASP A 48 2.35 -4.34 -12.81
N ASN A 49 2.08 -3.09 -12.42
CA ASN A 49 2.27 -1.94 -13.28
C ASN A 49 2.50 -0.65 -12.48
N ILE A 50 3.37 0.22 -12.98
CA ILE A 50 3.52 1.62 -12.56
C ILE A 50 3.08 2.47 -13.76
N GLY A 51 1.91 3.09 -13.66
CA GLY A 51 1.36 3.90 -14.75
C GLY A 51 2.13 5.21 -14.97
N ALA A 52 1.80 5.89 -16.07
CA ALA A 52 2.37 7.19 -16.38
C ALA A 52 2.04 8.20 -15.27
N GLY A 53 3.08 8.89 -14.78
CA GLY A 53 2.93 9.89 -13.73
C GLY A 53 2.25 11.14 -14.26
N VAL A 54 1.29 11.68 -13.53
CA VAL A 54 0.59 12.93 -13.85
C VAL A 54 1.11 14.06 -12.96
N ILE A 55 1.60 15.14 -13.56
CA ILE A 55 2.07 16.32 -12.80
C ILE A 55 0.86 17.05 -12.20
N GLN A 56 0.90 17.31 -10.91
CA GLN A 56 -0.07 18.13 -10.22
C GLN A 56 0.17 19.62 -10.50
N PRO A 57 -0.84 20.35 -11.00
CA PRO A 57 -0.70 21.76 -11.32
C PRO A 57 -0.38 22.58 -10.06
N GLY A 58 0.50 23.58 -10.21
CA GLY A 58 0.84 24.55 -9.16
C GLY A 58 1.83 24.09 -8.09
N ARG A 59 2.08 22.77 -7.92
CA ARG A 59 3.02 22.25 -6.93
C ARG A 59 4.20 21.46 -7.53
N GLY A 60 4.07 21.01 -8.77
CA GLY A 60 5.12 20.27 -9.49
C GLY A 60 5.29 18.80 -9.06
N PHE A 61 4.57 18.34 -8.04
CA PHE A 61 4.56 16.93 -7.65
C PHE A 61 3.99 16.06 -8.77
N VAL A 62 4.38 14.80 -8.83
CA VAL A 62 3.84 13.82 -9.77
C VAL A 62 3.11 12.72 -9.03
N LEU A 63 1.94 12.36 -9.51
CA LEU A 63 1.14 11.27 -8.97
C LEU A 63 1.26 10.05 -9.90
N TYR A 64 1.74 8.93 -9.35
CA TYR A 64 1.92 7.67 -10.07
C TYR A 64 0.83 6.66 -9.65
N PRO A 65 -0.06 6.25 -10.55
CA PRO A 65 -0.99 5.17 -10.26
C PRO A 65 -0.25 3.83 -10.33
N VAL A 66 -0.29 3.05 -9.24
CA VAL A 66 0.42 1.77 -9.13
C VAL A 66 -0.58 0.64 -8.90
N ARG A 67 -0.46 -0.41 -9.73
CA ARG A 67 -1.17 -1.68 -9.54
C ARG A 67 -0.23 -2.71 -8.96
N TYR A 68 -0.64 -3.33 -7.87
CA TYR A 68 0.18 -4.29 -7.14
C TYR A 68 -0.67 -5.42 -6.57
N LYS A 69 0.00 -6.50 -6.18
CA LYS A 69 -0.60 -7.59 -5.41
C LYS A 69 -0.04 -7.59 -4.00
N ALA A 70 -0.90 -7.92 -3.05
CA ALA A 70 -0.50 -8.08 -1.67
C ALA A 70 -1.16 -9.30 -1.01
N ILE A 71 -0.49 -9.82 0.01
CA ILE A 71 -1.06 -10.71 1.01
C ILE A 71 -1.78 -9.81 2.03
N VAL A 72 -3.05 -10.11 2.27
CA VAL A 72 -3.90 -9.36 3.19
C VAL A 72 -4.50 -10.30 4.22
N PHE A 73 -4.55 -9.87 5.47
CA PHE A 73 -5.35 -10.49 6.51
C PHE A 73 -6.74 -9.86 6.49
N ARG A 74 -7.71 -10.63 6.01
CA ARG A 74 -9.11 -10.21 5.92
C ARG A 74 -10.02 -11.36 6.35
N PRO A 75 -10.29 -11.49 7.66
CA PRO A 75 -11.17 -12.53 8.12
C PRO A 75 -12.56 -12.43 7.53
N PHE A 76 -13.22 -13.56 7.32
CA PHE A 76 -14.59 -13.62 6.81
C PHE A 76 -15.57 -14.07 7.89
N LYS A 77 -16.86 -13.79 7.66
CA LYS A 77 -17.92 -14.14 8.60
C LYS A 77 -18.00 -15.65 8.76
N GLY A 78 -17.85 -16.13 10.00
CA GLY A 78 -17.87 -17.55 10.34
C GLY A 78 -16.51 -18.24 10.24
N GLU A 79 -15.44 -17.49 9.96
CA GLU A 79 -14.08 -18.01 10.05
C GLU A 79 -13.69 -18.24 11.52
N VAL A 80 -13.07 -19.38 11.79
CA VAL A 80 -12.52 -19.74 13.11
C VAL A 80 -11.02 -19.56 13.06
N VAL A 81 -10.47 -18.75 13.98
CA VAL A 81 -9.04 -18.40 14.03
C VAL A 81 -8.55 -18.55 15.47
N ASP A 82 -7.42 -19.24 15.63
CA ASP A 82 -6.76 -19.36 16.93
C ASP A 82 -6.02 -18.07 17.30
N ALA A 83 -6.09 -17.67 18.57
CA ALA A 83 -5.41 -16.48 19.07
C ALA A 83 -4.94 -16.69 20.51
N VAL A 84 -3.90 -15.94 20.91
CA VAL A 84 -3.39 -15.92 22.28
C VAL A 84 -3.96 -14.72 23.02
N VAL A 85 -4.50 -14.94 24.22
CA VAL A 85 -4.99 -13.86 25.08
C VAL A 85 -3.79 -13.09 25.64
N THR A 86 -3.68 -11.81 25.29
CA THR A 86 -2.58 -10.94 25.74
C THR A 86 -2.97 -10.04 26.92
N GLN A 87 -4.23 -9.63 26.99
CA GLN A 87 -4.75 -8.75 28.03
C GLN A 87 -6.21 -9.11 28.32
N VAL A 88 -6.57 -9.10 29.61
CA VAL A 88 -7.97 -9.20 30.06
C VAL A 88 -8.31 -7.90 30.78
N ASN A 89 -9.38 -7.23 30.37
CA ASN A 89 -9.81 -5.97 30.97
C ASN A 89 -11.18 -6.14 31.64
N LYS A 90 -11.42 -5.40 32.73
CA LYS A 90 -12.65 -5.52 33.56
C LYS A 90 -13.81 -4.63 33.09
N VAL A 91 -13.64 -3.89 32.00
CA VAL A 91 -14.67 -2.98 31.45
C VAL A 91 -15.68 -3.76 30.63
#